data_AF-A0A959DNW6-F1
#
_entry.id   AF-A0A959DNW6-F1
#
_cell.length_a   1.000
_cell.length_b   1.000
_cell.length_c   1.000
_cell.angle_alpha   90.00
_cell.angle_beta   90.00
_cell.angle_gamma   90.00
#
_symmetry.space_group_name_H-M   'P 1'
#
loop_
_entity.id
_entity.type
_entity.pdbx_description
1 polymer ?
#
loop_
_entity_poly.entity_id
_entity_poly.type
_entity_poly.pdbx_seq_one_letter_code
_entity_poly.pdbx_strand_id
1 'polypeptide(L)'
;MAVTDPIADYLTRIRNAQQAGHRIVEIPASNMKKHITEILYDQGYILKYMFDGEPGKKGEVIKIALKYDPATKLPVIRNLQRISRPGLRKYSSATDLPRIINGLGIAIVSTSKGLMTSKQAKALNMGGELICYVY
;
A
#
# COMPACT_ATOMS: atom_id res chain seq x y z
N MET A 1 -0.96 18.73 -13.18
CA MET A 1 -1.69 17.55 -13.70
C MET A 1 -2.77 17.19 -12.70
N ALA A 2 -4.02 17.01 -13.13
CA ALA A 2 -5.08 16.58 -12.24
C ALA A 2 -4.88 15.11 -11.84
N VAL A 3 -4.74 14.83 -10.55
CA VAL A 3 -4.60 13.46 -10.03
C VAL A 3 -5.99 12.90 -9.78
N THR A 4 -6.39 11.90 -10.56
CA THR A 4 -7.73 11.29 -10.48
C THR A 4 -7.81 10.16 -9.45
N ASP A 5 -6.72 9.40 -9.24
CA ASP A 5 -6.60 8.40 -8.17
C ASP A 5 -5.26 8.57 -7.44
N PRO A 6 -5.24 9.25 -6.27
CA PRO A 6 -4.02 9.44 -5.48
C PRO A 6 -3.39 8.15 -4.98
N ILE A 7 -4.18 7.08 -4.78
CA ILE A 7 -3.67 5.79 -4.30
C ILE A 7 -2.98 5.06 -5.46
N ALA A 8 -3.57 5.09 -6.66
CA ALA A 8 -2.94 4.53 -7.85
C ALA A 8 -1.61 5.23 -8.19
N ASP A 9 -1.55 6.56 -8.05
CA ASP A 9 -0.31 7.33 -8.18
C ASP A 9 0.75 6.88 -7.15
N TYR A 10 0.37 6.74 -5.88
CA TYR A 10 1.25 6.24 -4.82
C TYR A 10 1.85 4.87 -5.16
N LEU A 11 1.02 3.89 -5.55
CA LEU A 11 1.48 2.55 -5.91
C LEU A 11 2.39 2.56 -7.15
N THR A 12 2.08 3.42 -8.11
CA THR A 12 2.86 3.54 -9.34
C THR A 12 4.23 4.16 -9.08
N ARG A 13 4.33 5.19 -8.23
CA ARG A 13 5.62 5.78 -7.84
C ARG A 13 6.54 4.76 -7.17
N ILE A 14 6.00 3.93 -6.26
CA ILE A 14 6.77 2.84 -5.64
C ILE A 14 7.26 1.85 -6.69
N ARG A 15 6.36 1.38 -7.57
CA ARG A 15 6.72 0.42 -8.64
C ARG A 15 7.81 0.97 -9.55
N ASN A 16 7.67 2.21 -10.01
CA ASN A 16 8.63 2.85 -10.91
C ASN A 16 9.99 3.05 -10.20
N ALA A 17 9.98 3.47 -8.94
CA ALA A 17 11.20 3.61 -8.15
C ALA A 17 11.92 2.26 -7.97
N GLN A 18 11.18 1.16 -7.79
CA GLN A 18 11.74 -0.18 -7.73
C GLN A 18 12.35 -0.63 -9.06
N GLN A 19 11.66 -0.37 -10.18
CA GLN A 19 12.19 -0.69 -11.51
C GLN A 19 13.43 0.13 -11.86
N ALA A 20 13.51 1.38 -11.38
CA ALA A 20 14.68 2.23 -11.53
C ALA A 20 15.82 1.93 -10.54
N GLY A 21 15.63 0.98 -9.61
CA GLY A 21 16.64 0.63 -8.60
C GLY A 21 16.88 1.72 -7.55
N HIS A 22 15.93 2.62 -7.34
CA HIS A 22 16.05 3.68 -6.34
C HIS A 22 15.93 3.12 -4.91
N ARG A 23 16.73 3.65 -4.00
CA ARG A 23 16.70 3.24 -2.58
C ARG A 23 15.61 3.96 -1.79
N ILE A 24 15.29 5.18 -2.19
CA ILE A 24 14.32 6.05 -1.53
C ILE A 24 13.34 6.57 -2.58
N VAL A 25 12.06 6.63 -2.24
CA VAL A 25 11.02 7.27 -3.04
C VAL A 25 10.29 8.33 -2.22
N GLU A 26 10.01 9.46 -2.84
CA GLU A 26 9.29 10.59 -2.25
C GLU A 26 7.89 10.72 -2.84
N ILE A 27 6.88 10.74 -1.99
CA ILE A 27 5.48 10.74 -2.42
C ILE A 27 4.68 11.76 -1.60
N PRO A 28 3.84 12.61 -2.22
CA PRO A 28 2.97 13.52 -1.49
C PRO A 28 2.07 12.78 -0.51
N ALA A 29 2.06 13.24 0.74
CA ALA A 29 1.37 12.58 1.84
C ALA A 29 -0.15 12.79 1.78
N SER A 30 -0.87 11.81 2.33
CA SER A 30 -2.29 11.88 2.67
C SER A 30 -2.54 10.82 3.75
N ASN A 31 -3.56 11.00 4.60
CA ASN A 31 -3.82 10.05 5.68
C ASN A 31 -3.95 8.61 5.19
N MET A 32 -4.64 8.40 4.06
CA MET A 32 -4.74 7.07 3.44
C MET A 32 -3.38 6.49 3.03
N LYS A 33 -2.52 7.30 2.40
CA LYS A 33 -1.16 6.86 1.99
C LYS A 33 -0.26 6.57 3.20
N LYS A 34 -0.40 7.34 4.29
CA LYS A 34 0.34 7.12 5.54
C LYS A 34 -0.01 5.74 6.12
N HIS A 35 -1.29 5.46 6.27
CA HIS A 35 -1.75 4.15 6.77
C HIS A 35 -1.38 2.98 5.85
N ILE A 36 -1.43 3.16 4.53
CA ILE A 36 -0.92 2.14 3.60
C ILE A 36 0.58 1.90 3.85
N THR A 37 1.36 2.98 4.02
CA THR A 37 2.81 2.89 4.25
C THR A 37 3.13 2.18 5.57
N GLU A 38 2.39 2.49 6.64
CA GLU A 38 2.47 1.81 7.95
C GLU A 38 2.25 0.30 7.79
N ILE A 39 1.16 -0.11 7.11
CA ILE A 39 0.88 -1.53 6.87
C ILE A 39 2.00 -2.20 6.06
N LEU A 40 2.54 -1.54 5.04
CA LEU A 40 3.65 -2.09 4.25
C LEU A 40 4.92 -2.28 5.08
N TYR A 41 5.17 -1.39 6.05
CA TYR A 41 6.28 -1.51 6.99
C TYR A 41 6.07 -2.66 7.97
N ASP A 42 4.88 -2.75 8.58
CA ASP A 42 4.55 -3.80 9.55
C ASP A 42 4.58 -5.20 8.91
N GLN A 43 4.21 -5.30 7.64
CA GLN A 43 4.30 -6.55 6.87
C GLN A 43 5.70 -6.81 6.29
N GLY A 44 6.67 -5.91 6.51
CA GLY A 44 8.07 -6.10 6.16
C GLY A 44 8.42 -5.92 4.67
N TYR A 45 7.52 -5.29 3.89
CA TYR A 45 7.74 -5.01 2.46
C TYR A 45 8.65 -3.81 2.21
N ILE A 46 8.72 -2.86 3.14
CA ILE A 46 9.59 -1.69 3.09
C ILE A 46 10.55 -1.67 4.28
N LEU A 47 11.71 -1.02 4.14
CA LEU A 47 12.75 -1.00 5.19
C LEU A 47 12.45 0.03 6.28
N LYS A 48 12.03 1.23 5.89
CA LYS A 48 11.74 2.34 6.77
C LYS A 48 10.91 3.37 6.02
N TYR A 49 10.16 4.19 6.74
CA TYR A 49 9.54 5.38 6.19
C TYR A 49 9.73 6.57 7.13
N MET A 50 9.60 7.78 6.60
CA MET A 50 9.57 9.03 7.35
C MET A 50 8.53 9.95 6.75
N PHE A 51 7.83 10.69 7.60
CA PHE A 51 6.95 11.78 7.18
C PHE A 51 7.72 13.09 7.34
N ASP A 52 7.85 13.82 6.24
CA ASP A 52 8.58 15.08 6.17
C ASP A 52 7.61 16.23 5.88
N GLY A 53 7.81 17.36 6.54
CA GLY A 53 6.91 18.52 6.51
C GLY A 53 5.92 18.59 7.67
N GLU A 54 5.19 19.71 7.73
CA GLU A 54 4.18 19.94 8.78
C GLU A 54 2.91 19.09 8.54
N PRO A 55 2.42 18.38 9.57
CA PRO A 55 1.22 17.55 9.45
C PRO A 55 0.02 18.35 8.95
N GLY A 56 -0.62 17.87 7.87
CA GLY A 56 -1.86 18.46 7.35
C GLY A 56 -1.68 19.73 6.51
N LYS A 57 -0.46 20.22 6.30
CA LYS A 57 -0.18 21.33 5.37
C LYS A 57 0.12 20.83 3.95
N LYS A 58 -0.13 21.70 2.96
CA LYS A 58 0.30 21.47 1.58
C LYS A 58 1.83 21.36 1.55
N GLY A 59 2.35 20.23 1.04
CA GLY A 59 3.78 19.98 0.95
C GLY A 59 4.30 18.86 1.86
N GLU A 60 3.44 18.22 2.65
CA GLU A 60 3.85 17.02 3.40
C GLU A 60 4.21 15.86 2.45
N VAL A 61 5.33 15.19 2.71
CA VAL A 61 5.91 14.13 1.87
C VAL A 61 6.19 12.88 2.70
N ILE A 62 5.90 11.72 2.11
CA ILE A 62 6.29 10.40 2.62
C ILE A 62 7.58 10.00 1.92
N LYS A 63 8.64 9.84 2.69
CA LYS A 63 9.91 9.26 2.24
C LYS A 63 9.91 7.78 2.60
N ILE A 64 10.00 6.90 1.60
CA ILE A 64 9.97 5.45 1.80
C ILE A 64 11.31 4.86 1.37
N ALA A 65 11.98 4.14 2.27
CA ALA A 65 13.15 3.34 1.96
C ALA A 65 12.71 1.96 1.46
N LEU A 66 13.00 1.69 0.19
CA LEU A 66 12.61 0.46 -0.49
C LEU A 66 13.51 -0.70 -0.08
N LYS A 67 12.91 -1.88 0.09
CA LYS A 67 13.62 -3.10 0.49
C LYS A 67 14.02 -3.90 -0.75
N TYR A 68 15.29 -4.28 -0.78
CA TYR A 68 15.87 -5.16 -1.79
C TYR A 68 16.53 -6.34 -1.10
N ASP A 69 16.52 -7.48 -1.77
CA ASP A 69 17.25 -8.66 -1.34
C ASP A 69 18.77 -8.42 -1.49
N PRO A 70 19.57 -8.62 -0.43
CA PRO A 70 21.02 -8.38 -0.49
C PRO A 70 21.75 -9.34 -1.43
N ALA A 71 21.25 -10.56 -1.63
CA ALA A 71 21.87 -11.59 -2.46
C ALA A 71 21.48 -11.42 -3.93
N THR A 72 20.16 -11.29 -4.21
CA THR A 72 19.66 -11.24 -5.60
C THR A 72 19.55 -9.82 -6.16
N LYS A 73 19.63 -8.79 -5.31
CA LYS A 73 19.36 -7.37 -5.64
C LYS A 73 17.95 -7.12 -6.19
N LEU A 74 17.06 -8.10 -6.13
CA LEU A 74 15.68 -7.95 -6.58
C LEU A 74 14.85 -7.19 -5.54
N PRO A 75 13.86 -6.39 -5.97
CA PRO A 75 12.93 -5.75 -5.04
C PRO A 75 12.09 -6.81 -4.32
N VAL A 76 11.86 -6.60 -3.00
CA VAL A 76 11.03 -7.52 -2.20
C VAL A 76 9.57 -7.48 -2.65
N ILE A 77 9.08 -6.30 -3.04
CA ILE A 77 7.76 -6.17 -3.63
C ILE A 77 7.87 -6.51 -5.13
N ARG A 78 7.17 -7.55 -5.56
CA ARG A 78 7.11 -8.00 -6.95
C ARG A 78 5.95 -7.35 -7.70
N ASN A 79 4.82 -7.14 -7.03
CA ASN A 79 3.65 -6.54 -7.62
C ASN A 79 2.86 -5.68 -6.62
N LEU A 80 2.41 -4.53 -7.11
CA LEU A 80 1.55 -3.57 -6.40
C LEU A 80 0.36 -3.29 -7.31
N GLN A 81 -0.86 -3.61 -6.92
CA GLN A 81 -2.02 -3.39 -7.78
C GLN A 81 -3.21 -2.80 -7.06
N ARG A 82 -3.76 -1.71 -7.62
CA ARG A 82 -5.03 -1.09 -7.20
C ARG A 82 -6.20 -1.96 -7.67
N ILE A 83 -7.03 -2.40 -6.72
CA ILE A 83 -8.19 -3.30 -6.96
C ILE A 83 -9.46 -2.47 -7.19
N SER A 84 -9.92 -1.76 -6.17
CA SER A 84 -11.03 -0.82 -6.28
C SER A 84 -10.54 0.44 -6.99
N ARG A 85 -11.26 0.98 -7.97
CA ARG A 85 -10.86 2.21 -8.70
C ARG A 85 -12.02 3.20 -8.70
N PRO A 86 -11.81 4.50 -8.90
CA PRO A 86 -12.90 5.48 -8.92
C PRO A 86 -14.05 5.11 -9.87
N GLY A 87 -13.74 4.54 -11.04
CA GLY A 87 -14.75 4.08 -12.01
C GLY A 87 -15.41 2.74 -11.69
N LEU A 88 -14.83 1.92 -10.80
CA LEU A 88 -15.43 0.66 -10.36
C LEU A 88 -14.94 0.33 -8.95
N ARG A 89 -15.81 0.56 -7.96
CA ARG A 89 -15.51 0.25 -6.57
C ARG A 89 -15.72 -1.24 -6.30
N LYS A 90 -14.77 -1.85 -5.60
CA LYS A 90 -14.81 -3.28 -5.26
C LYS A 90 -14.88 -3.46 -3.75
N TYR A 91 -15.96 -4.08 -3.30
CA TYR A 91 -16.19 -4.41 -1.90
C TYR A 91 -16.27 -5.92 -1.72
N SER A 92 -15.95 -6.38 -0.52
CA SER A 92 -16.02 -7.80 -0.16
C SER A 92 -16.58 -7.95 1.25
N SER A 93 -17.39 -8.99 1.44
CA SER A 93 -17.75 -9.49 2.77
C SER A 93 -16.53 -10.09 3.47
N ALA A 94 -16.61 -10.32 4.78
CA ALA A 94 -15.53 -10.93 5.57
C ALA A 94 -15.18 -12.35 5.08
N THR A 95 -16.20 -13.12 4.67
CA THR A 95 -16.05 -14.50 4.18
C THR A 95 -15.36 -14.54 2.83
N ASP A 96 -15.67 -13.58 1.95
CA ASP A 96 -15.23 -13.57 0.55
C ASP A 96 -13.92 -12.80 0.34
N LEU A 97 -13.30 -12.32 1.43
CA LEU A 97 -12.03 -11.59 1.35
C LEU A 97 -10.98 -12.41 0.59
N PRO A 98 -10.34 -11.84 -0.45
CA PRO A 98 -9.47 -12.60 -1.34
C PRO A 98 -8.20 -13.05 -0.64
N ARG A 99 -7.70 -14.24 -1.01
CA ARG A 99 -6.36 -14.71 -0.66
C ARG A 99 -5.42 -14.35 -1.80
N ILE A 100 -4.31 -13.67 -1.50
CA ILE A 100 -3.32 -13.27 -2.49
C ILE A 100 -2.16 -14.26 -2.45
N ILE A 101 -1.83 -14.88 -3.58
CA ILE A 101 -0.81 -15.94 -3.71
C ILE A 101 -0.93 -16.98 -2.59
N ASN A 102 -2.11 -17.60 -2.47
CA ASN A 102 -2.40 -18.59 -1.44
C ASN A 102 -2.07 -18.16 0.01
N GLY A 103 -2.07 -16.85 0.29
CA GLY A 103 -1.79 -16.29 1.61
C GLY A 103 -0.36 -15.78 1.82
N LEU A 104 0.50 -15.86 0.79
CA LEU A 104 1.86 -15.31 0.81
C LEU A 104 1.90 -13.80 0.53
N GLY A 105 0.87 -13.26 -0.12
CA GLY A 105 0.70 -11.83 -0.32
C GLY A 105 -0.33 -11.23 0.64
N ILE A 106 -0.36 -9.90 0.69
CA ILE A 106 -1.35 -9.17 1.49
C ILE A 106 -2.36 -8.47 0.58
N ALA A 107 -3.61 -8.41 1.02
CA ALA A 107 -4.59 -7.46 0.50
C ALA A 107 -4.88 -6.43 1.58
N ILE A 108 -4.87 -5.16 1.21
CA ILE A 108 -5.23 -4.04 2.10
C ILE A 108 -6.70 -3.72 1.90
N VAL A 109 -7.43 -3.67 3.00
CA VAL A 109 -8.89 -3.52 3.04
C VAL A 109 -9.22 -2.31 3.90
N SER A 110 -10.10 -1.45 3.39
CA SER A 110 -10.70 -0.37 4.17
C SER A 110 -11.96 -0.88 4.84
N THR A 111 -11.96 -0.96 6.17
CA THR A 111 -13.08 -1.42 6.99
C THR A 111 -13.62 -0.28 7.86
N SER A 112 -14.74 -0.51 8.56
CA SER A 112 -15.30 0.47 9.49
C SER A 112 -14.38 0.81 10.69
N LYS A 113 -13.44 -0.09 11.04
CA LYS A 113 -12.44 0.13 12.09
C LYS A 113 -11.12 0.68 11.56
N GLY A 114 -11.06 1.04 10.28
CA GLY A 114 -9.86 1.57 9.63
C GLY A 114 -9.25 0.63 8.60
N LEU A 115 -8.04 0.98 8.19
CA LEU A 115 -7.29 0.26 7.16
C LEU A 115 -6.54 -0.92 7.79
N MET A 116 -6.68 -2.11 7.21
CA MET A 116 -6.03 -3.30 7.74
C MET A 116 -5.77 -4.35 6.66
N THR A 117 -5.03 -5.40 6.99
CA THR A 117 -4.80 -6.53 6.08
C THR A 117 -6.03 -7.43 6.00
N SER A 118 -6.21 -8.15 4.88
CA SER A 118 -7.30 -9.12 4.71
C SER A 118 -7.29 -10.21 5.78
N LYS A 119 -6.10 -10.59 6.28
CA LYS A 119 -5.96 -11.55 7.38
C LYS A 119 -6.51 -10.99 8.70
N GLN A 120 -6.18 -9.74 9.04
CA GLN A 120 -6.73 -9.06 10.22
C GLN A 120 -8.24 -8.85 10.10
N ALA A 121 -8.72 -8.42 8.93
CA ALA A 121 -10.15 -8.23 8.68
C ALA A 121 -10.94 -9.55 8.82
N LYS A 122 -10.40 -10.67 8.33
CA LYS A 122 -10.99 -12.00 8.54
C LYS A 122 -11.04 -12.40 10.02
N ALA A 123 -9.96 -12.16 10.77
CA ALA A 123 -9.92 -12.48 12.20
C ALA A 123 -10.97 -11.70 13.00
N LEU A 124 -11.29 -10.48 12.56
CA LEU A 124 -12.30 -9.62 13.17
C LEU A 124 -13.70 -9.80 12.56
N ASN A 125 -13.86 -10.73 11.60
CA ASN A 125 -15.09 -10.95 10.84
C ASN A 125 -15.66 -9.67 10.20
N MET A 126 -14.79 -8.85 9.60
CA MET A 126 -15.18 -7.59 8.94
C MET A 126 -14.91 -7.62 7.44
N GLY A 127 -15.87 -7.14 6.67
CA GLY A 127 -15.73 -6.84 5.25
C GLY A 127 -15.31 -5.39 5.00
N GLY A 128 -15.14 -5.02 3.73
CA GLY A 128 -14.74 -3.66 3.38
C GLY A 128 -14.41 -3.44 1.91
N GLU A 129 -13.92 -2.24 1.59
CA GLU A 129 -13.41 -1.90 0.26
C GLU A 129 -12.03 -2.54 0.05
N LEU A 130 -11.87 -3.26 -1.05
CA LEU A 130 -10.58 -3.85 -1.45
C LEU A 130 -9.70 -2.77 -2.07
N ILE A 131 -8.71 -2.29 -1.31
CA ILE A 131 -7.91 -1.16 -1.75
C ILE A 131 -6.86 -1.61 -2.77
N CYS A 132 -5.91 -2.42 -2.33
CA CYS A 132 -4.85 -2.94 -3.18
C CYS A 132 -4.39 -4.29 -2.67
N TYR A 133 -3.62 -5.00 -3.50
CA TYR A 133 -2.82 -6.13 -3.05
C TYR A 133 -1.36 -5.91 -3.34
N VAL A 134 -0.53 -6.59 -2.55
CA VAL A 134 0.93 -6.53 -2.59
C VAL A 134 1.49 -7.94 -2.40
N TYR A 135 2.49 -8.29 -3.20
CA TYR A 135 3.31 -9.50 -3.05
C TYR A 135 4.65 -9.36 -3.76
#